data_AF-A0A9W7YMU6-F1
#
_entry.id   AF-A0A9W7YMU6-F1
#
_cell.length_a   1.000
_cell.length_b   1.000
_cell.length_c   1.000
_cell.angle_alpha   90.00
_cell.angle_beta   90.00
_cell.angle_gamma   90.00
#
_symmetry.space_group_name_H-M   'P 1'
#
loop_
_entity.id
_entity.type
_entity.pdbx_description
1 polymer ?
#
loop_
_entity_poly.entity_id
_entity_poly.type
_entity_poly.pdbx_seq_one_letter_code
_entity_poly.pdbx_strand_id
1 'polypeptide(L)'
;MAKPKRVRNRALRVIDKIKQAQHAQAKAKATPPKQPTKQVVRKPFFPYTPSSTILLIGEGNFSFAHSIATRLGTASNIVATAYDSELVARQKYIDVDDHIQAFEKL
;
A
#
# COMPACT_ATOMS: atom_id res chain seq x y z
N MET A 1 44.45 30.69 59.99
CA MET A 1 43.13 30.02 60.02
C MET A 1 43.01 29.07 58.83
N ALA A 2 43.04 27.76 59.08
CA ALA A 2 43.00 26.74 58.03
C ALA A 2 41.55 26.35 57.69
N LYS A 3 41.16 26.42 56.41
CA LYS A 3 39.85 25.95 55.93
C LYS A 3 39.89 24.42 55.72
N PRO A 4 38.84 23.66 56.06
CA PRO A 4 38.89 22.21 55.98
C PRO A 4 38.83 21.72 54.54
N LYS A 5 39.70 20.76 54.20
CA LYS A 5 39.68 20.02 52.93
C LYS A 5 38.37 19.22 52.85
N ARG A 6 37.53 19.51 51.85
CA ARG A 6 36.32 18.73 51.53
C ARG A 6 36.70 17.29 51.18
N VAL A 7 36.62 16.39 52.16
CA VAL A 7 36.69 14.95 51.92
C VAL A 7 35.40 14.54 51.22
N ARG A 8 35.49 14.27 49.92
CA ARG A 8 34.34 13.87 49.10
C ARG A 8 33.98 12.43 49.47
N ASN A 9 33.10 12.27 50.46
CA ASN A 9 32.68 11.00 51.04
C ASN A 9 32.25 9.98 49.97
N ARG A 10 32.87 8.79 50.00
CA ARG A 10 32.62 7.64 49.12
C ARG A 10 31.14 7.23 49.08
N ALA A 11 30.42 7.42 50.19
CA ALA A 11 28.99 7.15 50.31
C ALA A 11 28.12 7.94 49.33
N LEU A 12 28.46 9.21 49.04
CA LEU A 12 27.68 10.04 48.12
C LEU A 12 27.79 9.54 46.67
N ARG A 13 28.96 9.00 46.27
CA ARG A 13 29.16 8.43 44.93
C ARG A 13 28.35 7.15 44.69
N VAL A 14 28.07 6.41 45.76
CA VAL A 14 27.27 5.17 45.67
C VAL A 14 25.79 5.51 45.44
N ILE A 15 25.28 6.54 46.12
CA ILE A 15 23.89 6.99 45.96
C ILE A 15 23.64 7.54 44.54
N ASP A 16 24.58 8.31 43.99
CA ASP A 16 24.47 8.82 42.61
C ASP A 16 24.50 7.70 41.57
N LYS A 17 25.32 6.66 41.77
CA LYS A 17 25.34 5.46 40.90
C LYS A 17 24.02 4.66 40.98
N ILE A 18 23.44 4.53 42.17
CA ILE A 18 22.16 3.82 42.34
C ILE A 18 21.03 4.58 41.65
N LYS A 19 20.97 5.92 41.78
CA LYS A 19 19.97 6.75 41.08
C LYS A 19 20.10 6.69 39.56
N GLN A 20 21.33 6.69 39.03
CA GLN A 20 21.57 6.54 37.58
C GLN A 20 21.21 5.15 37.07
N ALA A 21 21.49 4.09 37.83
CA ALA A 21 21.10 2.72 37.47
C ALA A 21 19.58 2.52 37.46
N GLN A 22 18.85 3.17 38.38
CA GLN A 22 17.39 3.11 38.43
C GLN A 22 16.73 3.87 37.27
N HIS A 23 17.29 5.03 36.85
CA HIS A 23 16.79 5.77 35.69
C HIS A 23 17.10 5.07 34.36
N ALA A 24 18.21 4.32 34.27
CA ALA A 24 18.55 3.52 33.09
C ALA A 24 17.61 2.31 32.89
N GLN A 25 17.13 1.70 33.99
CA GLN A 25 16.22 0.55 33.93
C GLN A 25 14.76 0.93 33.64
N ALA A 26 14.34 2.15 34.00
CA ALA A 26 12.99 2.64 33.68
C ALA A 26 12.80 2.98 32.19
N LYS A 27 13.87 3.34 31.46
CA LYS A 27 13.82 3.59 30.01
C LYS A 27 13.87 2.33 29.14
N ALA A 28 14.22 1.17 29.70
CA ALA A 28 14.38 -0.08 28.96
C ALA A 28 13.11 -0.95 28.91
N LYS A 29 12.00 -0.54 29.54
CA LYS A 29 10.79 -1.38 29.72
C LYS A 29 9.50 -0.84 29.10
N ALA A 30 9.55 0.19 28.26
CA ALA A 30 8.36 0.82 27.69
C ALA A 30 8.31 0.81 26.15
N THR A 31 8.71 -0.28 25.51
CA THR A 31 8.25 -0.55 24.14
C THR A 31 8.17 -2.05 23.93
N PRO A 32 6.97 -2.64 23.80
CA PRO A 32 6.87 -4.03 23.36
C PRO A 32 7.56 -4.15 21.99
N PRO A 33 8.29 -5.24 21.72
CA PRO A 33 8.87 -5.46 20.40
C PRO A 33 7.72 -5.48 19.40
N LYS A 34 7.73 -4.52 18.48
CA LYS A 34 6.80 -4.44 17.36
C LYS A 34 7.04 -5.70 16.53
N GLN A 35 6.24 -6.75 16.76
CA GLN A 35 6.31 -7.96 15.97
C GLN A 35 6.17 -7.54 14.50
N PRO A 36 7.03 -8.02 13.59
CA PRO A 36 6.83 -7.79 12.17
C PRO A 36 5.48 -8.40 11.83
N THR A 37 4.47 -7.55 11.64
CA THR A 37 3.20 -7.97 11.09
C THR A 37 3.53 -8.51 9.71
N LYS A 38 3.54 -9.83 9.56
CA LYS A 38 3.57 -10.47 8.24
C LYS A 38 2.35 -9.91 7.53
N GLN A 39 2.57 -8.94 6.64
CA GLN A 39 1.51 -8.42 5.78
C GLN A 39 1.02 -9.62 4.99
N VAL A 40 -0.15 -10.14 5.35
CA VAL A 40 -0.81 -11.19 4.59
C VAL A 40 -1.20 -10.54 3.27
N VAL A 41 -0.40 -10.75 2.24
CA VAL A 41 -0.69 -10.30 0.88
C VAL A 41 -1.97 -11.02 0.46
N ARG A 42 -3.10 -10.33 0.53
CA ARG A 42 -4.38 -10.87 0.07
C ARG A 42 -4.37 -10.89 -1.45
N LYS A 43 -4.62 -12.06 -2.04
CA LYS A 43 -4.77 -12.18 -3.48
C LYS A 43 -5.95 -11.31 -3.93
N PRO A 44 -5.80 -10.47 -4.96
CA PRO A 44 -6.91 -9.69 -5.50
C PRO A 44 -8.04 -10.61 -5.93
N PHE A 45 -9.25 -10.33 -5.44
CA PHE A 45 -10.45 -11.04 -5.85
C PHE A 45 -10.83 -10.63 -7.28
N PHE A 46 -11.20 -11.62 -8.11
CA PHE A 46 -11.64 -11.40 -9.48
C PHE A 46 -12.83 -12.33 -9.76
N PRO A 47 -14.04 -11.78 -9.92
CA PRO A 47 -15.27 -12.57 -9.90
C PRO A 47 -15.65 -13.18 -11.25
N TYR A 48 -14.86 -12.96 -12.32
CA TYR A 48 -15.23 -13.36 -13.67
C TYR A 48 -14.49 -14.62 -14.13
N THR A 49 -15.16 -15.38 -14.98
CA THR A 49 -14.61 -16.53 -15.71
C THR A 49 -14.68 -16.26 -17.22
N PRO A 50 -13.96 -17.01 -18.08
CA PRO A 50 -14.04 -16.82 -19.53
C PRO A 50 -15.45 -17.04 -20.11
N SER A 51 -16.31 -17.78 -19.40
CA SER A 51 -17.70 -18.02 -19.76
C SER A 51 -18.69 -16.98 -19.22
N SER A 52 -18.22 -15.96 -18.48
CA SER A 52 -19.07 -14.90 -17.94
C SER A 52 -19.54 -13.96 -19.05
N THR A 53 -20.83 -13.69 -19.13
CA THR A 53 -21.38 -12.61 -19.98
C THR A 53 -21.30 -11.29 -19.23
N ILE A 54 -20.60 -10.31 -19.78
CA ILE A 54 -20.26 -9.06 -19.10
C ILE A 54 -20.73 -7.88 -19.95
N LEU A 55 -21.49 -6.97 -19.35
CA LEU A 55 -21.85 -5.67 -19.93
C LEU A 55 -21.17 -4.56 -19.11
N LEU A 56 -20.33 -3.77 -19.77
CA LEU A 56 -19.65 -2.60 -19.21
C LEU A 56 -20.33 -1.34 -19.74
N ILE A 57 -20.74 -0.47 -18.82
CA ILE A 57 -21.47 0.77 -19.14
C ILE A 57 -20.64 1.97 -18.74
N GLY A 58 -20.49 2.91 -19.66
CA GLY A 58 -19.76 4.15 -19.42
C GLY A 58 -18.24 3.97 -19.45
N GLU A 59 -17.75 3.07 -20.31
CA GLU A 59 -16.32 3.05 -20.63
C GLU A 59 -15.90 4.40 -21.21
N GLY A 60 -14.72 4.88 -20.80
CA GLY A 60 -14.10 6.07 -21.37
C GLY A 60 -13.19 5.69 -22.53
N ASN A 61 -11.96 5.30 -22.20
CA ASN A 61 -10.95 4.89 -23.17
C ASN A 61 -10.87 3.37 -23.39
N PHE A 62 -11.84 2.59 -22.92
CA PHE A 62 -11.91 1.12 -23.06
C PHE A 62 -10.78 0.31 -22.38
N SER A 63 -9.91 0.96 -21.59
CA SER A 63 -8.80 0.27 -20.90
C SER A 63 -9.27 -0.76 -19.87
N PHE A 64 -10.41 -0.53 -19.22
CA PHE A 64 -10.96 -1.47 -18.24
C PHE A 64 -11.50 -2.72 -18.94
N ALA A 65 -12.27 -2.55 -20.02
CA ALA A 65 -12.70 -3.65 -20.88
C ALA A 65 -11.50 -4.47 -21.38
N HIS A 66 -10.46 -3.80 -21.90
CA HIS A 66 -9.22 -4.44 -22.34
C HIS A 66 -8.53 -5.24 -21.23
N SER A 67 -8.47 -4.71 -20.02
CA SER A 67 -7.85 -5.39 -18.87
C SER A 67 -8.60 -6.66 -18.45
N ILE A 68 -9.94 -6.64 -18.48
CA ILE A 68 -10.77 -7.82 -18.17
C ILE A 68 -10.58 -8.88 -19.26
N ALA A 69 -10.69 -8.49 -20.54
CA ALA A 69 -10.52 -9.41 -21.66
C ALA A 69 -9.14 -10.08 -21.63
N THR A 70 -8.08 -9.31 -21.41
CA THR A 70 -6.70 -9.81 -21.31
C THR A 70 -6.56 -10.82 -20.18
N ARG A 71 -7.17 -10.55 -19.02
CA ARG A 71 -7.12 -11.46 -17.87
C ARG A 71 -7.95 -12.73 -18.10
N LEU A 72 -9.05 -12.64 -18.84
CA LEU A 72 -9.88 -13.78 -19.22
C LEU A 72 -9.29 -14.56 -20.40
N GLY A 73 -8.38 -13.96 -21.17
CA GLY A 73 -7.83 -14.51 -22.40
C GLY A 73 -8.82 -14.47 -23.58
N THR A 74 -9.90 -13.69 -23.47
CA THR A 74 -10.90 -13.54 -24.53
C THR A 74 -11.79 -12.30 -24.28
N ALA A 75 -12.23 -11.65 -25.35
CA ALA A 75 -13.27 -10.60 -25.30
C ALA A 75 -14.65 -11.08 -25.75
N SER A 76 -14.81 -12.35 -26.17
CA SER A 76 -16.01 -12.81 -26.91
C SER A 76 -17.34 -12.66 -26.16
N ASN A 77 -17.32 -12.62 -24.83
CA ASN A 77 -18.51 -12.48 -23.98
C ASN A 77 -18.62 -11.11 -23.28
N ILE A 78 -17.88 -10.11 -23.76
CA ILE A 78 -17.83 -8.77 -23.16
C ILE A 78 -18.41 -7.76 -24.15
N VAL A 79 -19.41 -7.01 -23.69
CA VAL A 79 -19.93 -5.83 -24.39
C VAL A 79 -19.52 -4.59 -23.62
N ALA A 80 -18.72 -3.73 -24.24
CA ALA A 80 -18.26 -2.47 -23.66
C ALA A 80 -18.96 -1.29 -24.35
N THR A 81 -19.57 -0.41 -23.56
CA THR A 81 -20.36 0.72 -24.08
C THR A 81 -19.86 2.04 -23.49
N ALA A 82 -19.83 3.07 -24.33
CA ALA A 82 -19.45 4.43 -23.98
C ALA A 82 -20.61 5.39 -24.29
N TYR A 83 -20.68 6.49 -23.55
CA TYR A 83 -21.64 7.56 -23.84
C TYR A 83 -21.18 8.43 -25.03
N ASP A 84 -19.87 8.66 -25.13
CA ASP A 84 -19.28 9.46 -26.19
C ASP A 84 -19.32 8.71 -27.53
N SER A 85 -19.46 9.45 -28.62
CA SER A 85 -19.19 8.90 -29.96
C SER A 85 -17.71 8.58 -30.10
N GLU A 86 -17.37 7.67 -31.03
CA GLU A 86 -15.98 7.28 -31.31
C GLU A 86 -15.06 8.48 -31.55
N LEU A 87 -15.54 9.48 -32.31
CA LEU A 87 -14.78 10.71 -32.58
C LEU A 87 -14.51 11.52 -31.30
N VAL A 88 -15.51 11.67 -30.44
CA VAL A 88 -15.36 12.41 -29.17
C VAL A 88 -14.44 11.64 -28.22
N ALA A 89 -14.53 10.31 -28.19
CA ALA A 89 -13.65 9.48 -27.39
C ALA A 89 -12.17 9.63 -27.82
N ARG A 90 -11.88 9.60 -29.13
CA ARG A 90 -10.54 9.85 -29.68
C ARG A 90 -9.97 11.23 -29.36
N GLN A 91 -10.84 12.25 -29.28
CA GLN A 91 -10.42 13.59 -28.88
C GLN A 91 -10.10 13.69 -27.39
N LYS A 92 -10.86 12.97 -26.55
CA LYS A 92 -10.69 12.97 -25.09
C LYS A 92 -9.51 12.10 -24.63
N TYR A 93 -9.28 10.98 -25.32
CA TYR A 93 -8.35 9.94 -24.90
C TYR A 93 -7.45 9.53 -26.07
N ILE A 94 -6.16 9.89 -25.97
CA ILE A 94 -5.17 9.62 -27.02
C ILE A 94 -4.88 8.13 -27.24
N ASP A 95 -5.13 7.31 -26.21
CA ASP A 95 -4.86 5.87 -26.18
C ASP A 95 -6.10 5.02 -26.48
N VAL A 96 -7.24 5.64 -26.82
CA VAL A 96 -8.50 4.89 -27.01
C VAL A 96 -8.41 3.88 -28.14
N ASP A 97 -7.75 4.24 -29.24
CA ASP A 97 -7.61 3.36 -30.40
C ASP A 97 -6.76 2.14 -30.08
N ASP A 98 -5.73 2.30 -29.26
CA ASP A 98 -4.87 1.20 -28.85
C ASP A 98 -5.68 0.19 -28.02
N HIS A 99 -6.49 0.66 -27.05
CA HIS A 99 -7.31 -0.22 -26.22
C HIS A 99 -8.44 -0.89 -27.00
N ILE A 100 -9.12 -0.17 -27.90
CA ILE A 100 -10.16 -0.74 -28.76
C ILE A 100 -9.55 -1.83 -29.65
N GLN A 101 -8.49 -1.52 -30.38
CA GLN A 101 -7.86 -2.48 -31.29
C GLN A 101 -7.29 -3.70 -30.55
N ALA A 102 -6.72 -3.49 -29.36
CA ALA A 102 -6.19 -4.59 -28.56
C ALA A 102 -7.32 -5.44 -27.94
N PHE A 103 -8.45 -4.85 -27.59
CA PHE A 103 -9.65 -5.55 -27.13
C PHE A 103 -10.30 -6.37 -28.25
N GLU A 104 -10.45 -5.83 -29.45
CA GLU A 104 -11.06 -6.52 -30.60
C GLU A 104 -10.26 -7.73 -31.10
N LYS A 105 -8.97 -7.80 -30.78
CA LYS A 105 -8.08 -8.92 -31.15
C LYS A 105 -8.15 -10.11 -30.17
N LEU A 106 -8.85 -9.97 -29.03
CA LEU A 106 -8.99 -10.98 -27.97
C LEU A 106 -10.29 -11.79 -28.12
#